data_AF-A0A239PS27-F1
#
_entry.id   AF-A0A239PS27-F1
#
_cell.length_a   1.000
_cell.length_b   1.000
_cell.length_c   1.000
_cell.angle_alpha   90.00
_cell.angle_beta   90.00
_cell.angle_gamma   90.00
#
_symmetry.space_group_name_H-M   'P 1'
#
loop_
_entity.id
_entity.type
_entity.pdbx_description
1 polymer ?
#
loop_
_entity_poly.entity_id
_entity_poly.type
_entity_poly.pdbx_seq_one_letter_code
_entity_poly.pdbx_strand_id
1 'polypeptide(L)' 'MFNKIALAVVATAIVAGCSPKNFESDPVTVDTPQGPVVCQLYTRGLGDWDRSISHPDGMSVKAADQICIAEGQRQLKG' A
#
# COMPACT_ATOMS: atom_id res chain seq x y z
N MET A 1 -20.11 37.78 27.86
CA MET A 1 -19.97 37.44 26.42
C MET A 1 -19.03 36.25 26.26
N PHE A 2 -19.41 35.06 26.71
CA PHE A 2 -18.50 33.88 26.80
C PHE A 2 -19.13 32.59 26.23
N ASN A 3 -20.00 32.68 25.21
CA ASN A 3 -20.81 31.52 24.80
C ASN A 3 -20.77 31.16 23.31
N LYS A 4 -19.70 31.50 22.58
CA LYS A 4 -19.59 31.18 21.14
C LYS A 4 -18.28 30.52 20.71
N ILE A 5 -17.28 30.42 21.58
CA ILE A 5 -15.94 29.91 21.21
C ILE A 5 -15.82 28.39 21.44
N ALA A 6 -16.66 27.81 22.29
CA ALA A 6 -16.57 26.39 22.66
C ALA A 6 -16.97 25.41 21.55
N LEU A 7 -17.72 25.85 20.52
CA LEU A 7 -18.28 24.95 19.51
C LEU A 7 -17.34 24.65 18.33
N ALA A 8 -16.24 25.40 18.17
CA ALA A 8 -15.36 25.29 17.00
C ALA A 8 -14.23 24.26 17.14
N VAL A 9 -13.97 23.73 18.34
CA VAL A 9 -12.80 22.89 18.63
C VAL A 9 -13.06 21.40 18.41
N VAL A 10 -14.33 20.96 18.35
CA VAL A 10 -14.67 19.52 18.29
C VAL A 10 -14.60 18.95 16.86
N ALA A 11 -14.64 19.78 15.82
CA ALA A 11 -14.76 19.31 14.43
C ALA A 11 -13.45 18.78 13.81
N THR A 12 -12.27 19.10 14.38
CA THR A 12 -10.97 18.71 13.79
C THR A 12 -10.41 17.37 14.28
N ALA A 13 -11.05 16.71 15.25
CA ALA A 13 -10.51 15.51 15.88
C ALA A 13 -10.82 14.18 15.16
N ILE A 14 -11.62 14.18 14.09
CA ILE A 14 -12.11 12.92 13.47
C ILE A 14 -11.19 12.42 12.34
N VAL A 15 -10.12 13.14 11.98
CA VAL A 15 -9.18 12.68 10.92
C VAL A 15 -8.10 11.71 11.45
N ALA A 16 -8.31 11.10 12.61
CA ALA A 16 -7.39 10.14 13.19
C ALA A 16 -7.34 8.83 12.39
N GLY A 17 -6.47 8.80 11.38
CA GLY A 17 -5.53 7.70 11.16
C GLY A 17 -6.01 6.47 10.42
N CYS A 18 -6.28 6.58 9.11
CA CYS A 18 -6.09 5.41 8.23
C CYS A 18 -4.58 5.16 8.07
N SER A 19 -4.03 4.17 8.79
CA SER A 19 -2.66 3.71 8.55
C SER A 19 -2.62 2.80 7.32
N PRO A 20 -1.67 2.98 6.38
CA PRO A 20 -1.50 2.09 5.23
C PRO A 20 -1.39 0.62 5.61
N LYS A 21 -0.82 0.32 6.79
CA LYS A 21 -0.69 -1.03 7.33
C LYS A 21 -2.03 -1.78 7.44
N ASN A 22 -3.14 -1.07 7.66
CA ASN A 22 -4.46 -1.71 7.75
C ASN A 22 -4.96 -2.20 6.39
N PHE A 23 -4.29 -1.83 5.30
CA PHE A 23 -4.60 -2.22 3.93
C PHE A 23 -3.54 -3.14 3.34
N GLU A 24 -2.49 -3.45 4.08
CA GLU A 24 -1.38 -4.30 3.65
C GLU A 24 -1.74 -5.78 3.85
N SER A 25 -1.48 -6.58 2.83
CA SER A 25 -1.44 -8.05 2.93
C SER A 25 -0.16 -8.52 3.61
N ASP A 26 -0.09 -9.81 3.97
CA ASP A 26 1.20 -10.43 4.25
C ASP A 26 2.10 -10.37 3.01
N PRO A 27 3.42 -10.11 3.15
CA PRO A 27 4.33 -10.04 2.01
C PRO A 27 4.28 -11.28 1.13
N VAL A 28 4.21 -11.06 -0.19
CA VAL A 28 4.15 -12.12 -1.19
C VAL A 28 5.47 -12.20 -1.94
N THR A 29 6.00 -13.41 -2.11
CA THR A 29 7.19 -13.61 -2.95
C THR A 29 6.77 -14.05 -4.34
N VAL A 30 7.27 -13.36 -5.37
CA VAL A 30 7.08 -13.69 -6.78
C VAL A 30 8.41 -14.10 -7.37
N ASP A 31 8.51 -15.34 -7.81
CA ASP A 31 9.71 -15.84 -8.48
C ASP A 31 9.77 -15.35 -9.92
N THR A 32 10.92 -14.76 -10.29
CA THR A 32 11.17 -14.28 -11.65
C THR A 32 12.49 -14.85 -12.18
N PRO A 33 12.72 -14.84 -13.50
CA PRO A 33 14.00 -15.30 -14.07
C PRO A 33 15.23 -14.53 -13.57
N GLN A 34 15.06 -13.29 -13.11
CA GLN A 34 16.16 -12.46 -12.60
C GLN A 34 16.37 -12.62 -11.08
N GLY A 35 15.52 -13.40 -10.41
CA GLY A 35 15.52 -13.60 -8.96
C GLY A 35 14.17 -13.28 -8.32
N PRO A 36 14.02 -13.56 -7.02
CA PRO A 36 12.76 -13.35 -6.30
C PRO A 36 12.49 -11.85 -6.09
N VAL A 37 11.23 -11.46 -6.21
CA VAL A 37 10.72 -10.13 -5.81
C VAL A 37 9.77 -10.32 -4.64
N VAL A 38 10.00 -9.62 -3.53
CA VAL A 38 9.09 -9.62 -2.39
C VAL A 38 8.22 -8.38 -2.49
N CYS A 39 6.90 -8.59 -2.51
CA CYS A 39 5.89 -7.57 -2.77
C CYS A 39 5.06 -7.30 -1.52
N GLN A 40 4.85 -6.01 -1.25
CA GLN A 40 3.77 -5.54 -0.39
C GLN A 40 2.56 -5.26 -1.27
N LEU A 41 1.50 -6.07 -1.15
CA LEU A 41 0.24 -5.82 -1.85
C LEU A 41 -0.73 -5.08 -0.93
N TYR A 42 -1.48 -4.15 -1.50
CA TYR A 42 -2.49 -3.33 -0.83
C TYR A 42 -3.91 -3.76 -1.23
N THR A 43 -4.87 -3.53 -0.34
CA THR A 43 -6.24 -4.04 -0.46
C THR A 43 -7.01 -3.40 -1.64
N ARG A 44 -8.00 -4.16 -2.16
CA ARG A 44 -8.74 -3.99 -3.42
C ARG A 44 -9.05 -2.53 -3.79
N GLY A 45 -8.58 -2.12 -4.97
CA GLY A 45 -8.89 -0.83 -5.61
C GLY A 45 -7.72 0.15 -5.67
N LEU A 46 -6.61 -0.16 -5.00
CA LEU A 46 -5.38 0.64 -4.99
C LEU A 46 -4.21 -0.10 -5.66
N GLY A 47 -4.45 -0.91 -6.70
CA GLY A 47 -3.40 -1.73 -7.32
C GLY A 47 -2.15 -0.96 -7.75
N ASP A 48 -2.27 0.35 -8.02
CA ASP A 48 -1.12 1.24 -8.30
C ASP A 48 -0.20 1.48 -7.09
N TRP A 49 -0.59 1.04 -5.90
CA TRP A 49 0.15 1.20 -4.65
C TRP A 49 0.96 -0.04 -4.28
N ASP A 50 0.78 -1.16 -5.00
CA ASP A 50 1.56 -2.38 -4.80
C ASP A 50 3.04 -2.10 -5.10
N ARG A 51 3.91 -2.47 -4.16
CA ARG A 51 5.33 -2.07 -4.18
C ARG A 51 6.25 -3.21 -3.81
N SER A 52 7.45 -3.18 -4.37
CA SER A 52 8.52 -4.08 -3.99
C SER A 52 9.11 -3.70 -2.62
N ILE A 53 9.19 -4.67 -1.70
CA ILE A 53 9.92 -4.60 -0.44
C ILE A 53 11.40 -4.90 -0.69
N SER A 54 11.66 -5.88 -1.56
CA SER A 54 13.00 -6.24 -2.02
C SER A 54 12.97 -6.81 -3.43
N HIS A 55 14.04 -6.59 -4.17
CA HIS A 55 14.24 -7.12 -5.53
C HIS A 55 15.73 -7.34 -5.79
N PRO A 56 16.10 -8.09 -6.85
CA PRO A 56 17.50 -8.27 -7.22
C PRO A 56 18.19 -6.95 -7.56
N ASP A 57 19.50 -6.84 -7.29
CA ASP A 57 20.29 -5.62 -7.54
C ASP A 57 20.28 -5.19 -9.02
N GLY A 58 20.20 -6.15 -9.94
CA GLY A 58 20.13 -5.91 -11.38
C GLY A 58 18.74 -5.47 -11.88
N MET A 59 17.74 -5.42 -11.01
CA MET A 59 16.37 -5.04 -11.33
C MET A 59 16.10 -3.62 -10.83
N SER A 60 15.53 -2.76 -11.67
CA SER A 60 15.11 -1.43 -11.21
C SER A 60 13.89 -1.54 -10.29
N VAL A 61 13.78 -0.67 -9.30
CA VAL A 61 12.61 -0.55 -8.42
C VAL A 61 11.31 -0.50 -9.24
N LYS A 62 11.27 0.32 -10.30
CA LYS A 62 10.10 0.43 -11.18
C LYS A 62 9.70 -0.92 -11.78
N ALA A 63 10.65 -1.71 -12.26
CA ALA A 63 10.37 -3.02 -12.84
C ALA A 63 9.85 -4.00 -11.77
N ALA A 64 10.43 -3.99 -10.57
CA ALA A 64 9.97 -4.78 -9.44
C ALA A 64 8.56 -4.38 -8.99
N ASP A 65 8.25 -3.10 -8.93
CA ASP A 65 6.91 -2.60 -8.60
C ASP A 65 5.88 -3.04 -9.64
N GLN A 66 6.21 -3.01 -10.94
CA GLN A 66 5.31 -3.53 -11.98
C GLN A 66 5.00 -5.03 -11.80
N ILE A 67 5.96 -5.82 -11.32
CA ILE A 67 5.74 -7.23 -10.98
C ILE A 67 4.76 -7.34 -9.81
N CYS A 68 4.93 -6.53 -8.76
CA CYS A 68 4.04 -6.52 -7.61
C CYS A 68 2.61 -6.08 -7.96
N ILE A 69 2.46 -5.06 -8.81
CA ILE A 69 1.17 -4.63 -9.34
C ILE A 69 0.51 -5.76 -10.14
N ALA A 70 1.26 -6.43 -11.02
CA ALA A 70 0.73 -7.55 -11.80
C ALA A 70 0.27 -8.71 -10.90
N GLU A 71 1.00 -8.99 -9.82
CA GLU A 71 0.64 -10.00 -8.82
C GLU A 71 -0.63 -9.61 -8.04
N GLY A 72 -0.75 -8.35 -7.61
CA GLY A 72 -1.97 -7.84 -7.00
C GLY A 72 -3.18 -7.99 -7.92
N GLN A 73 -3.04 -7.64 -9.20
CA GLN A 73 -4.10 -7.84 -10.20
C GLN A 73 -4.45 -9.32 -10.43
N ARG A 74 -3.46 -10.22 -10.35
CA ARG A 74 -3.69 -11.67 -10.47
C ARG A 74 -4.53 -12.19 -9.30
N GLN A 75 -4.21 -11.79 -8.06
CA GLN A 75 -4.94 -12.22 -6.87
C GLN A 75 -6.35 -11.63 -6.77
N LEU A 76 -6.60 -10.46 -7.36
CA LEU A 76 -7.95 -9.88 -7.45
C LEU A 76 -8.90 -10.65 -8.36
N LYS A 77 -8.35 -11.32 -9.40
CA LYS A 77 -9.13 -12.07 -10.40
C LYS A 77 -9.37 -13.54 -10.02
N GLY A 78 -8.67 -14.04 -8.99
CA GLY A 78 -8.88 -15.37 -8.42
C GLY A 78 -9.99 -15.40 -7.38
#